data_AF-M1ZS64-F1
#
_entry.id   AF-M1ZS64-F1
#
_cell.length_a   1.000
_cell.length_b   1.000
_cell.length_c   1.000
_cell.angle_alpha   90.00
_cell.angle_beta   90.00
_cell.angle_gamma   90.00
#
_symmetry.space_group_name_H-M   'P 1'
#
loop_
_entity.id
_entity.type
_entity.pdbx_description
1 polymer ?
#
loop_
_entity_poly.entity_id
_entity_poly.type
_entity_poly.pdbx_seq_one_letter_code
_entity_poly.pdbx_strand_id
1 'polypeptide(L)' 'MLILTAEDIKKVFTMRDAIEADKEAFRLYSTNKAEVPLRTNINIPKYNGTSLFMPGYV' A
#
# COMPACT_ATOMS: atom_id res chain seq x y z
N MET A 1 19.90 -5.32 0.58
CA MET A 1 18.62 -4.63 0.31
C MET A 1 18.49 -4.47 -1.18
N LEU A 2 17.44 -5.02 -1.79
CA LEU A 2 17.15 -4.80 -3.20
C LEU A 2 16.38 -3.48 -3.35
N ILE A 3 16.76 -2.64 -4.31
CA ILE A 3 16.10 -1.37 -4.60
C ILE A 3 15.39 -1.52 -5.96
N LEU A 4 14.08 -1.31 -5.98
CA LEU A 4 13.27 -1.38 -7.21
C LEU A 4 12.89 0.04 -7.64
N THR A 5 13.10 0.34 -8.91
CA THR A 5 12.71 1.62 -9.52
C THR A 5 11.27 1.56 -10.04
N ALA A 6 10.71 2.73 -10.38
CA ALA A 6 9.42 2.79 -11.04
C ALA A 6 9.40 2.05 -12.40
N GLU A 7 10.52 2.01 -13.12
CA GLU A 7 10.63 1.27 -14.37
C GLU A 7 10.61 -0.24 -14.16
N ASP A 8 11.21 -0.73 -13.07
CA ASP A 8 11.20 -2.15 -12.72
C ASP A 8 9.78 -2.62 -12.42
N ILE A 9 9.04 -1.87 -11.59
CA ILE A 9 7.64 -2.19 -11.27
C ILE A 9 6.77 -2.19 -12.53
N LYS A 10 6.91 -1.19 -13.40
CA LYS A 10 6.14 -1.10 -14.66
C LYS A 10 6.37 -2.28 -15.60
N LYS A 11 7.56 -2.92 -15.56
CA LYS A 11 7.88 -4.09 -16.38
C LYS A 11 7.23 -5.38 -15.87
N VAL A 12 6.92 -5.47 -14.58
CA VAL A 12 6.56 -6.73 -13.92
C VAL A 12 5.17 -6.74 -13.27
N PHE A 13 4.51 -5.59 -13.13
CA PHE A 13 3.22 -5.47 -12.44
C PHE A 13 2.19 -4.76 -13.31
N THR A 14 1.21 -5.51 -13.80
CA THR A 14 0.14 -5.00 -14.68
C THR A 14 -1.08 -4.55 -13.89
N MET A 15 -2.00 -3.82 -14.53
CA MET A 15 -3.28 -3.50 -13.90
C MET A 15 -4.14 -4.72 -13.57
N ARG A 16 -4.00 -5.83 -14.31
CA ARG A 16 -4.69 -7.07 -13.99
C ARG A 16 -4.15 -7.67 -12.70
N ASP A 17 -2.83 -7.65 -12.52
CA ASP A 17 -2.19 -8.15 -11.29
C ASP A 17 -2.63 -7.33 -10.08
N ALA A 18 -2.70 -6.00 -10.23
CA ALA A 18 -3.22 -5.10 -9.18
C ALA A 18 -4.66 -5.46 -8.76
N ILE A 19 -5.55 -5.66 -9.74
CA ILE A 19 -6.96 -6.00 -9.47
C ILE A 19 -7.08 -7.33 -8.73
N GLU A 20 -6.36 -8.36 -9.16
CA GLU A 20 -6.43 -9.68 -8.51
C GLU A 20 -5.79 -9.67 -7.11
N ALA A 21 -4.66 -8.97 -6.94
CA ALA A 21 -4.02 -8.80 -5.63
C ALA A 21 -4.94 -8.06 -4.64
N ASP A 22 -5.60 -6.98 -5.07
CA ASP A 22 -6.50 -6.21 -4.20
C ASP A 22 -7.74 -7.02 -3.80
N LYS A 23 -8.33 -7.82 -4.70
CA LYS A 23 -9.45 -8.72 -4.36
C LYS A 23 -9.07 -9.66 -3.22
N GLU A 24 -7.88 -10.26 -3.30
CA GLU A 24 -7.38 -11.16 -2.26
C GLU A 24 -7.12 -10.41 -0.96
N ALA A 25 -6.45 -9.26 -1.02
CA ALA A 25 -6.16 -8.43 0.15
C ALA A 25 -7.44 -8.01 0.89
N PHE A 26 -8.48 -7.57 0.16
CA PHE A 26 -9.77 -7.22 0.76
C PHE A 26 -10.50 -8.44 1.35
N ARG A 27 -10.38 -9.61 0.73
CA ARG A 27 -10.91 -10.87 1.30
C ARG A 27 -10.21 -11.20 2.62
N LEU A 28 -8.88 -11.10 2.69
CA LEU A 28 -8.12 -11.35 3.91
C LEU A 28 -8.48 -10.35 5.01
N TYR A 29 -8.53 -9.06 4.67
CA TYR A 29 -8.91 -8.01 5.60
C TYR A 29 -10.32 -8.22 6.17
N SER A 30 -11.31 -8.45 5.31
CA SER A 30 -12.71 -8.69 5.74
C SER A 30 -12.91 -9.98 6.53
N THR A 31 -11.97 -10.93 6.44
CA THR A 31 -12.01 -12.19 7.21
C THR A 31 -11.11 -12.17 8.44
N ASN A 32 -10.66 -10.98 8.88
CA ASN A 32 -9.75 -10.78 10.02
C ASN A 32 -8.43 -11.56 9.90
N LYS A 33 -7.96 -11.78 8.67
CA LYS A 33 -6.67 -12.43 8.36
C LYS A 33 -5.59 -11.42 7.97
N ALA A 34 -5.79 -10.15 8.30
CA ALA A 34 -4.81 -9.09 8.08
C ALA A 34 -4.87 -8.12 9.25
N GLU A 35 -3.71 -7.63 9.67
CA GLU A 35 -3.56 -6.57 10.66
C GLU A 35 -3.25 -5.26 9.93
N VAL A 36 -4.24 -4.37 9.86
CA VAL A 36 -4.13 -3.07 9.19
C VAL A 36 -4.62 -1.98 10.14
N PRO A 37 -3.74 -1.33 10.93
CA PRO A 37 -4.15 -0.27 11.83
C PRO A 37 -4.54 1.00 11.07
N LEU A 38 -5.16 1.94 11.78
CA LEU A 38 -5.46 3.26 11.22
C LEU A 38 -4.17 3.97 10.79
N ARG A 39 -4.17 4.52 9.57
CA ARG A 39 -3.03 5.28 9.03
C ARG A 39 -2.61 6.42 9.95
N THR A 40 -1.31 6.56 10.16
CA THR A 40 -0.76 7.72 10.90
C THR A 40 -0.64 8.90 9.95
N ASN A 41 -1.21 10.03 10.35
CA ASN A 41 -1.21 11.27 9.59
C ASN A 41 -0.34 12.33 10.28
N ILE A 42 0.68 12.81 9.57
CA ILE A 42 1.51 13.93 9.99
C ILE A 42 1.24 15.10 9.05
N ASN A 43 0.54 16.12 9.56
CA ASN A 43 0.29 17.36 8.83
C ASN A 43 1.56 18.22 8.77
N ILE A 44 1.86 18.82 7.61
CA ILE A 44 3.03 19.67 7.39
C ILE A 44 2.57 21.03 6.83
N PRO A 45 2.04 21.92 7.69
CA PRO A 45 1.41 23.18 7.25
C PRO A 45 2.35 24.10 6.47
N LYS A 46 3.64 24.14 6.85
CA LYS A 46 4.67 24.97 6.22
C LYS A 46 4.76 24.78 4.70
N TYR A 47 4.50 23.56 4.23
CA TYR A 47 4.57 23.20 2.81
C TYR A 47 3.19 22.88 2.22
N ASN A 48 2.11 23.15 2.96
CA ASN A 48 0.74 22.76 2.60
C ASN A 48 0.66 21.27 2.19
N GLY A 49 1.32 20.40 2.97
CA GLY A 49 1.49 18.98 2.64
C GLY A 49 1.17 18.06 3.81
N THR A 50 1.12 16.77 3.51
CA THR A 50 0.80 15.72 4.47
C THR A 50 1.67 14.50 4.24
N SER A 51 2.18 13.90 5.32
CA SER A 51 2.85 12.59 5.29
C SER A 51 1.97 11.52 5.92
N LEU A 52 1.76 10.43 5.20
CA LEU A 52 0.94 9.30 5.62
C LEU A 52 1.81 8.06 5.78
N PHE A 53 1.63 7.34 6.89
CA PHE A 53 2.28 6.06 7.15
C PHE A 53 1.19 4.99 7.29
N MET A 54 1.27 3.96 6.44
CA MET A 54 0.24 2.94 6.26
C MET A 54 0.85 1.53 6.38
N PRO A 55 1.15 1.06 7.61
CA PRO A 55 1.62 -0.31 7.80
C PRO A 55 0.47 -1.31 7.60
N GLY A 56 0.81 -2.52 7.15
CA GLY A 56 -0.13 -3.64 7.03
C GLY A 56 0.62 -4.97 7.06
N TYR A 57 -0.01 -5.99 7.65
CA TYR A 57 0.50 -7.36 7.73
C TYR A 57 -0.62 -8.33 7.32
N VAL A 58 -0.31 -9.27 6.42
CA VAL A 58 -1.23 -10.29 5.88
C VAL A 58 -0.67 -11.68 6.12
#